data_AF-A0Y3U9-F1
#
_entry.id   AF-A0Y3U9-F1
#
_cell.length_a   1.000
_cell.length_b   1.000
_cell.length_c   1.000
_cell.angle_alpha   90.00
_cell.angle_beta   90.00
_cell.angle_gamma   90.00
#
_symmetry.space_group_name_H-M   'P 1'
#
loop_
_entity.id
_entity.type
_entity.pdbx_description
1 polymer ?
#
loop_
_entity_poly.entity_id
_entity_poly.type
_entity_poly.pdbx_seq_one_letter_code
_entity_poly.pdbx_strand_id
1 'polypeptide(L)' 'MLLIKLDHYRNELLLNIGESEAYKELYVDSPELADELQPQYDNAKDNNTRILGKIRAIEGLLKQHEVLKQM' A
#
# COMPACT_ATOMS: atom_id res chain seq x y z
N MET A 1 1.13 -19.26 -7.40
CA MET A 1 2.24 -18.28 -7.23
C MET A 1 1.77 -16.82 -7.27
N LEU A 2 0.97 -16.38 -8.27
CA LEU A 2 0.50 -14.99 -8.35
C LEU A 2 -0.51 -14.60 -7.24
N LEU A 3 -1.48 -15.47 -6.91
CA LEU A 3 -2.44 -15.21 -5.83
C LEU A 3 -1.76 -15.03 -4.47
N ILE A 4 -0.78 -15.88 -4.15
CA ILE A 4 0.02 -15.75 -2.92
C ILE A 4 0.77 -14.40 -2.88
N LYS A 5 1.36 -13.97 -4.00
CA LYS A 5 2.00 -12.65 -4.09
C LYS A 5 1.01 -11.50 -3.93
N LEU A 6 -0.20 -11.64 -4.49
CA LEU A 6 -1.27 -10.66 -4.37
C LEU A 6 -1.72 -10.51 -2.92
N ASP A 7 -1.93 -11.62 -2.21
CA ASP A 7 -2.32 -11.60 -0.79
C ASP A 7 -1.21 -11.01 0.08
N HIS A 8 0.04 -11.33 -0.21
CA HIS A 8 1.19 -10.71 0.47
C HIS A 8 1.19 -9.18 0.29
N TYR A 9 1.06 -8.68 -0.93
CA TYR A 9 1.03 -7.23 -1.18
C TYR A 9 -0.20 -6.55 -0.57
N ARG A 10 -1.36 -7.22 -0.52
CA ARG A 10 -2.54 -6.67 0.16
C ARG A 10 -2.30 -6.52 1.66
N ASN A 11 -1.69 -7.52 2.30
CA ASN A 11 -1.33 -7.43 3.72
C ASN A 11 -0.28 -6.35 3.97
N GLU A 12 0.73 -6.23 3.10
CA GLU A 12 1.75 -5.18 3.19
C GLU A 12 1.14 -3.78 3.03
N LEU A 13 0.19 -3.61 2.11
CA LEU A 13 -0.54 -2.35 1.92
C LEU A 13 -1.35 -1.98 3.16
N LEU A 14 -2.08 -2.94 3.75
CA LEU A 14 -2.86 -2.70 4.98
C LEU A 14 -1.96 -2.23 6.14
N LEU A 15 -0.79 -2.83 6.29
CA LEU A 15 0.18 -2.43 7.30
C LEU A 15 0.66 -0.98 7.10
N ASN A 16 1.06 -0.63 5.86
CA ASN A 16 1.57 0.71 5.56
C ASN A 16 0.47 1.79 5.62
N ILE A 17 -0.80 1.42 5.37
CA ILE A 17 -1.95 2.33 5.60
C ILE A 17 -2.05 2.66 7.08
N GLY A 18 -2.06 1.64 7.96
CA GLY A 18 -2.13 1.86 9.40
C GLY A 18 -0.97 2.71 9.93
N GLU A 19 0.24 2.50 9.41
CA GLU A 19 1.41 3.32 9.74
C GLU A 19 1.23 4.79 9.31
N SER A 20 0.72 5.02 8.08
CA SER A 20 0.46 6.38 7.59
C SER A 20 -0.67 7.09 8.35
N GLU A 21 -1.66 6.35 8.86
CA GLU A 21 -2.74 6.87 9.70
C GLU A 21 -2.20 7.24 11.09
N ALA A 22 -1.39 6.36 11.69
CA ALA A 22 -0.75 6.64 12.98
C ALA A 22 0.14 7.89 12.93
N TYR A 23 0.91 8.10 11.85
CA TYR A 23 1.70 9.33 11.71
C TYR A 23 0.84 10.60 11.65
N LYS A 24 -0.36 10.54 11.06
CA LYS A 24 -1.29 11.68 11.08
C LYS A 24 -1.85 11.94 12.47
N GLU A 25 -2.22 10.89 13.20
CA GLU A 25 -2.73 11.02 14.57
C GLU A 25 -1.65 11.62 15.48
N LEU A 26 -0.43 11.11 15.40
CA LEU A 26 0.72 11.65 16.15
C LEU A 26 1.04 13.11 15.80
N TYR A 27 0.87 13.51 14.53
CA TYR A 27 1.03 14.91 14.14
C TYR A 27 0.02 15.83 14.83
N VAL A 28 -1.23 15.37 15.01
CA VAL A 28 -2.27 16.12 15.71
C VAL A 28 -1.99 16.18 17.21
N ASP A 29 -1.54 15.06 17.78
CA ASP A 29 -1.29 14.93 19.23
C ASP A 29 0.02 15.59 19.68
N SER A 30 1.01 15.71 18.80
CA SER A 30 2.33 16.29 19.09
C SER A 30 2.85 17.12 17.91
N PRO A 31 2.27 18.31 17.65
CA PRO A 31 2.68 19.18 16.54
C PRO A 31 4.15 19.60 16.59
N GLU A 32 4.77 19.58 17.77
CA GLU A 32 6.20 19.84 17.96
C GLU A 32 7.11 18.80 17.29
N LEU A 33 6.59 17.61 16.97
CA LEU A 33 7.31 16.55 16.26
C LEU A 33 7.07 16.57 14.74
N ALA A 34 6.45 17.63 14.21
CA ALA A 34 6.06 17.73 12.81
C ALA A 34 7.22 17.46 11.84
N ASP A 35 8.39 18.03 12.12
CA ASP A 35 9.57 17.91 11.25
C ASP A 35 10.13 16.48 11.24
N GLU A 36 10.00 15.72 12.34
CA GLU A 36 10.36 14.31 12.41
C GLU A 36 9.31 13.38 11.80
N LEU A 37 8.02 13.69 11.98
CA LEU A 37 6.89 12.85 11.54
C LEU A 37 6.61 12.98 10.04
N GLN A 38 6.75 14.18 9.47
CA GLN A 38 6.40 14.47 8.08
C GLN A 38 7.16 13.56 7.08
N PRO A 39 8.49 13.37 7.18
CA PRO A 39 9.21 12.47 6.29
C PRO A 39 8.74 11.01 6.39
N GLN A 40 8.37 10.56 7.59
CA GLN A 40 7.89 9.18 7.78
C GLN A 40 6.49 8.98 7.19
N TYR A 41 5.61 9.96 7.39
CA TYR A 41 4.30 10.00 6.76
C TYR A 41 4.40 9.95 5.23
N ASP A 42 5.26 10.77 4.64
CA ASP A 42 5.47 10.81 3.20
C ASP A 42 6.03 9.49 2.67
N ASN A 43 7.01 8.90 3.37
CA ASN A 43 7.53 7.57 3.03
C ASN A 43 6.44 6.49 3.07
N ALA A 44 5.58 6.48 4.09
CA ALA A 44 4.49 5.52 4.21
C ALA A 44 3.47 5.67 3.06
N LYS A 45 3.14 6.90 2.64
CA LYS A 45 2.28 7.14 1.47
C LYS A 45 2.91 6.69 0.16
N ASP A 46 4.20 6.95 -0.02
CA ASP A 46 4.92 6.52 -1.21
C ASP A 46 4.98 5.00 -1.29
N ASN A 47 5.17 4.33 -0.15
CA ASN A 47 5.08 2.88 -0.05
C ASN A 47 3.69 2.36 -0.42
N ASN A 48 2.62 2.97 0.11
CA ASN A 48 1.24 2.64 -0.23
C ASN A 48 1.02 2.69 -1.75
N THR A 49 1.45 3.77 -2.39
CA THR A 49 1.32 3.96 -3.85
C THR A 49 2.09 2.88 -4.63
N ARG A 50 3.31 2.55 -4.20
CA ARG A 50 4.15 1.54 -4.85
C ARG A 50 3.56 0.13 -4.74
N ILE A 51 3.07 -0.24 -3.54
CA ILE A 51 2.46 -1.55 -3.31
C ILE A 51 1.14 -1.67 -4.09
N LEU A 52 0.33 -0.61 -4.12
CA LEU A 52 -0.89 -0.57 -4.94
C LEU A 52 -0.58 -0.78 -6.43
N GLY A 53 0.50 -0.19 -6.94
CA GLY A 53 0.97 -0.44 -8.30
C GLY A 53 1.28 -1.92 -8.57
N LYS A 54 1.96 -2.60 -7.63
CA LYS A 54 2.24 -4.05 -7.71
C LYS A 54 0.96 -4.89 -7.71
N ILE A 55 -0.01 -4.54 -6.85
CA ILE A 55 -1.34 -5.19 -6.79
C ILE A 55 -2.04 -5.07 -8.14
N ARG A 56 -2.16 -3.86 -8.68
CA ARG A 56 -2.81 -3.59 -9.98
C ARG A 56 -2.18 -4.36 -11.13
N ALA A 57 -0.85 -4.51 -11.13
CA ALA A 57 -0.15 -5.28 -12.14
C ALA A 57 -0.55 -6.77 -12.09
N ILE A 58 -0.62 -7.37 -10.90
CA ILE A 58 -1.02 -8.78 -10.75
C ILE A 58 -2.51 -8.96 -11.09
N GLU A 59 -3.38 -8.09 -10.59
CA GLU A 59 -4.82 -8.15 -10.89
C GLU A 59 -5.09 -8.00 -12.39
N GLY A 60 -4.37 -7.12 -13.07
CA GLY A 60 -4.45 -6.98 -14.53
C GLY A 60 -4.08 -8.26 -15.28
N LEU A 61 -2.99 -8.94 -14.88
CA LEU A 61 -2.57 -10.21 -15.48
C LEU A 61 -3.57 -11.34 -15.21
N LEU A 62 -4.13 -11.42 -13.99
CA LEU A 62 -5.12 -12.43 -13.64
C LEU A 62 -6.40 -12.24 -14.46
N LYS A 63 -6.87 -10.99 -14.61
CA LYS A 63 -8.05 -10.67 -15.43
C LYS A 63 -7.84 -11.03 -16.90
N GLN A 64 -6.67 -10.77 -17.46
CA GLN A 64 -6.34 -11.18 -18.83
C GLN A 64 -6.40 -12.71 -19.01
N HIS A 65 -5.86 -13.47 -18.05
CA HIS A 65 -5.91 -14.94 -18.10
C HIS A 65 -7.34 -15.47 -18.00
N GLU A 66 -8.20 -14.82 -17.21
CA GLU A 66 -9.59 -15.22 -17.07
C GLU A 66 -10.38 -14.99 -18.37
N VAL A 67 -10.17 -13.84 -19.03
CA VAL A 67 -10.76 -13.54 -20.35
C VAL A 67 -10.32 -14.56 -21.40
N LEU A 68 -9.02 -14.91 -21.44
CA LEU A 68 -8.49 -15.90 -22.39
C LEU A 68 -9.05 -17.32 -22.19
N LYS A 69 -9.50 -17.67 -20.97
CA LYS A 69 -10.12 -18.99 -20.69
C LYS A 69 -11.58 -19.06 -21.12
N GLN A 70 -12.23 -17.94 -21.37
CA GLN A 70 -13.64 -17.87 -21.78
C GLN A 70 -13.81 -17.79 -23.31
N MET A 71 -12.71 -17.69 -24.06
CA MET A 71 -12.65 -17.76 -25.52
C MET A 71 -12.39 -19.19 -25.99
#